data_AF-A0A0Q5MIY0-F1
#
_entry.id   AF-A0A0Q5MIY0-F1
#
_cell.length_a   1.000
_cell.length_b   1.000
_cell.length_c   1.000
_cell.angle_alpha   90.00
_cell.angle_beta   90.00
_cell.angle_gamma   90.00
#
_symmetry.space_group_name_H-M   'P 1'
#
loop_
_entity.id
_entity.type
_entity.pdbx_description
1 polymer ?
#
loop_
_entity_poly.entity_id
_entity_poly.type
_entity_poly.pdbx_seq_one_letter_code
_entity_poly.pdbx_strand_id
1 'polypeptide(L)'
;MLVARYSVAVMASIHRPANGQNDHVHILFTTREVDSQMTFGKKTRILDDMKTGEVKNMREEVCRIMNEHAKANGAHWYVYAGKFAEVVEGHIPTAHIPVNAPRELREAMEAENLAIVEARPLLKRIMEESRETFAQVQAALQVAASAATQEHQIVKAEVPQERPSRLPPVPSPSPLAEDAQQRISQLNNSLDIQHAYREVLRTHAKRKEGREVAKKWKEHLRALEADPPGPLVSIMSKLARALGVRDTLAIYEEKVAKARATIEQCRKNNAVLTAYIEDPERRRKYEEWKQWPEHRERVKAHEATLPDALRTNPVPGPEDHSVTPSNTWHGPFTLTPHQTPKVPEPWG
;
A
#
# COMPACT_ATOMS: atom_id res chain seq x y z
N MET A 1 -7.98 7.17 -14.20
CA MET A 1 -7.16 8.41 -14.21
C MET A 1 -6.47 8.67 -15.54
N LEU A 2 -5.44 7.90 -15.94
CA LEU A 2 -4.57 8.26 -17.08
C LEU A 2 -5.32 8.45 -18.42
N VAL A 3 -6.15 7.48 -18.81
CA VAL A 3 -6.94 7.56 -20.05
C VAL A 3 -7.92 8.73 -20.01
N ALA A 4 -8.71 8.85 -18.94
CA ALA A 4 -9.73 9.88 -18.83
C ALA A 4 -9.18 11.31 -18.76
N ARG A 5 -8.02 11.51 -18.11
CA ARG A 5 -7.43 12.85 -17.88
C ARG A 5 -6.51 13.29 -19.01
N TYR A 6 -5.78 12.34 -19.62
CA TYR A 6 -4.76 12.66 -20.63
C TYR A 6 -5.11 12.15 -22.03
N SER A 7 -6.24 11.46 -22.20
CA SER A 7 -6.68 10.86 -23.47
C SER A 7 -5.59 9.99 -24.10
N VAL A 8 -4.81 9.24 -23.31
CA VAL A 8 -3.72 8.37 -23.80
C VAL A 8 -4.15 6.91 -23.82
N ALA A 9 -3.59 6.12 -24.73
CA ALA A 9 -3.64 4.67 -24.62
C ALA A 9 -2.65 4.20 -23.56
N VAL A 10 -3.07 3.23 -22.74
CA VAL A 10 -2.30 2.73 -21.59
C VAL A 10 -2.15 1.22 -21.70
N MET A 11 -0.95 0.73 -21.44
CA MET A 11 -0.63 -0.67 -21.19
C MET A 11 -0.02 -0.77 -19.80
N ALA A 12 -0.56 -1.64 -18.95
CA ALA A 12 -0.09 -1.83 -17.59
C ALA A 12 0.31 -3.29 -17.36
N SER A 13 1.41 -3.50 -16.64
CA SER A 13 1.88 -4.82 -16.20
C SER A 13 2.15 -4.78 -14.71
N ILE A 14 1.44 -5.63 -13.95
CA ILE A 14 1.63 -5.77 -12.51
C ILE A 14 2.73 -6.80 -12.27
N HIS A 15 3.79 -6.37 -11.60
CA HIS A 15 4.95 -7.19 -11.29
C HIS A 15 4.96 -7.54 -9.80
N ARG A 16 5.13 -8.84 -9.55
CA ARG A 16 5.37 -9.38 -8.22
C ARG A 16 6.79 -9.94 -8.18
N PRO A 17 7.72 -9.33 -7.43
CA PRO A 17 9.08 -9.82 -7.32
C PRO A 17 9.14 -11.17 -6.58
N ALA A 18 10.19 -11.95 -6.86
CA ALA A 18 10.33 -13.32 -6.39
C ALA A 18 10.39 -13.44 -4.85
N ASN A 19 10.88 -12.41 -4.17
CA ASN A 19 10.93 -12.33 -2.70
C ASN A 19 9.60 -11.84 -2.08
N GLY A 20 8.60 -11.50 -2.89
CA GLY A 20 7.29 -11.02 -2.42
C GLY A 20 7.29 -9.62 -1.81
N GLN A 21 8.39 -8.88 -1.89
CA GLN A 21 8.51 -7.52 -1.36
C GLN A 21 8.59 -6.52 -2.52
N ASN A 22 7.85 -5.42 -2.47
CA ASN A 22 7.77 -4.41 -3.55
C ASN A 22 6.94 -4.87 -4.76
N ASP A 23 5.68 -5.27 -4.52
CA ASP A 23 4.67 -5.38 -5.59
C ASP A 23 4.55 -4.00 -6.29
N HIS A 24 4.80 -3.96 -7.59
CA HIS A 24 4.82 -2.71 -8.37
C HIS A 24 4.16 -2.88 -9.73
N VAL A 25 3.84 -1.76 -10.38
CA VAL A 25 3.22 -1.76 -11.71
C VAL A 25 4.06 -0.93 -12.67
N HIS A 26 4.34 -1.49 -13.84
CA HIS A 26 4.84 -0.71 -14.97
C HIS A 26 3.66 -0.25 -15.79
N ILE A 27 3.57 1.05 -16.01
CA ILE A 27 2.54 1.66 -16.84
C ILE A 27 3.23 2.34 -18.01
N LEU A 28 3.03 1.79 -19.20
CA LEU A 28 3.43 2.41 -20.45
C LEU A 28 2.20 3.11 -21.01
N PHE A 29 2.35 4.34 -21.46
CA PHE A 29 1.28 5.04 -22.14
C PHE A 29 1.82 5.86 -23.30
N THR A 30 0.95 6.16 -24.25
CA THR A 30 1.34 6.88 -25.46
C THR A 30 1.67 8.33 -25.15
N THR A 31 2.69 8.87 -25.82
CA THR A 31 3.05 10.30 -25.69
C THR A 31 2.12 11.20 -26.51
N ARG A 32 1.09 10.63 -27.14
CA ARG A 32 0.08 11.31 -27.94
C ARG A 32 -1.29 10.93 -27.42
N GLU A 33 -2.21 11.88 -27.57
CA GLU A 33 -3.63 11.65 -27.35
C GLU A 33 -4.15 10.63 -28.36
N VAL A 34 -5.17 9.89 -27.98
CA VAL A 34 -5.90 8.92 -28.78
C VAL A 34 -7.35 9.39 -28.81
N ASP A 35 -7.84 9.68 -30.00
CA ASP A 35 -9.21 10.16 -30.19
C ASP A 35 -10.24 9.02 -30.17
N SER A 36 -11.52 9.38 -30.31
CA SER A 36 -12.63 8.41 -30.36
C SER A 36 -12.56 7.46 -31.55
N GLN A 37 -11.73 7.75 -32.55
CA GLN A 37 -11.50 6.89 -33.72
C GLN A 37 -10.22 6.04 -33.57
N MET A 38 -9.65 5.97 -32.36
CA MET A 38 -8.42 5.22 -32.06
C MET A 38 -7.20 5.70 -32.85
N THR A 39 -7.18 6.97 -33.26
CA THR A 39 -6.08 7.58 -34.01
C THR A 39 -5.21 8.45 -33.12
N PHE A 40 -3.90 8.50 -33.41
CA PHE A 40 -2.97 9.35 -32.68
C PHE A 40 -3.13 10.82 -33.04
N GLY A 41 -3.46 11.62 -32.04
CA GLY A 41 -3.55 13.07 -32.13
C GLY A 41 -2.26 13.80 -31.74
N LYS A 42 -2.44 14.95 -31.10
CA LYS A 42 -1.35 15.82 -30.66
C LYS A 42 -0.51 15.16 -29.55
N LYS A 43 0.75 15.58 -29.45
CA LYS A 43 1.65 15.15 -28.38
C LYS A 43 1.16 15.69 -27.04
N THR A 44 0.97 14.83 -26.05
CA THR A 44 0.64 15.23 -24.68
C THR A 44 1.85 15.94 -24.08
N ARG A 45 1.75 17.26 -23.92
CA ARG A 45 2.78 18.10 -23.27
C ARG A 45 2.47 18.38 -21.80
N ILE A 46 1.32 17.91 -21.33
CA ILE A 46 0.83 18.12 -19.96
C ILE A 46 1.71 17.44 -18.90
N LEU A 47 2.51 16.44 -19.27
CA LEU A 47 3.47 15.79 -18.37
C LEU A 47 4.90 16.36 -18.49
N ASP A 48 5.07 17.48 -19.18
CA ASP A 48 6.29 18.28 -19.13
C ASP A 48 6.33 18.98 -17.76
N ASP A 49 6.84 18.25 -16.75
CA ASP A 49 6.68 18.56 -15.33
C ASP A 49 7.27 19.92 -14.94
N MET A 50 8.37 20.31 -15.59
CA MET A 50 9.02 21.62 -15.39
C MET A 50 8.10 22.81 -15.70
N LYS A 51 7.00 22.60 -16.44
CA LYS A 51 6.08 23.67 -16.84
C LYS A 51 4.71 23.57 -16.19
N THR A 52 4.31 22.39 -15.73
CA THR A 52 2.92 22.10 -15.38
C THR A 52 2.74 21.63 -13.94
N GLY A 53 3.77 21.05 -13.32
CA GLY A 53 3.65 20.41 -12.01
C GLY A 53 2.73 19.18 -12.01
N GLU A 54 2.33 18.68 -13.17
CA GLU A 54 1.30 17.63 -13.28
C GLU A 54 1.79 16.29 -12.71
N VAL A 55 3.10 16.04 -12.61
CA VAL A 55 3.62 14.84 -11.96
C VAL A 55 3.27 14.85 -10.48
N LYS A 56 3.28 16.01 -9.81
CA LYS A 56 2.84 16.13 -8.41
C LYS A 56 1.37 15.76 -8.28
N ASN A 57 0.50 16.33 -9.11
CA ASN A 57 -0.93 16.02 -9.12
C ASN A 57 -1.19 14.52 -9.39
N MET A 58 -0.41 13.92 -10.29
CA MET A 58 -0.49 12.48 -10.55
C MET A 58 -0.10 11.64 -9.34
N ARG A 59 0.95 12.03 -8.60
CA ARG A 59 1.38 11.33 -7.37
C ARG A 59 0.31 11.41 -6.28
N GLU A 60 -0.29 12.59 -6.09
CA GLU A 60 -1.38 12.80 -5.14
C GLU A 60 -2.61 11.96 -5.49
N GLU A 61 -2.99 11.93 -6.76
CA GLU A 61 -4.14 11.16 -7.24
C GLU A 61 -3.92 9.65 -7.11
N VAL A 62 -2.69 9.16 -7.37
CA VAL A 62 -2.34 7.76 -7.10
C VAL A 62 -2.44 7.45 -5.61
N CYS A 63 -1.95 8.33 -4.73
CA CYS A 63 -2.09 8.13 -3.29
C CYS A 63 -3.57 8.10 -2.87
N ARG A 64 -4.38 9.04 -3.36
CA ARG A 64 -5.84 9.06 -3.09
C ARG A 64 -6.47 7.71 -3.47
N ILE A 65 -6.24 7.22 -4.68
CA ILE A 65 -6.77 5.94 -5.17
C ILE A 65 -6.27 4.78 -4.30
N MET A 66 -4.98 4.73 -3.98
CA MET A 66 -4.41 3.68 -3.12
C MET A 66 -5.04 3.67 -1.73
N ASN A 67 -5.25 4.84 -1.14
CA ASN A 67 -5.82 4.96 0.19
C ASN A 67 -7.31 4.67 0.22
N GLU A 68 -8.05 5.04 -0.83
CA GLU A 68 -9.44 4.62 -1.01
C GLU A 68 -9.54 3.10 -1.10
N HIS A 69 -8.69 2.46 -1.89
CA HIS A 69 -8.62 1.00 -1.93
C HIS A 69 -8.18 0.39 -0.60
N ALA A 70 -7.19 0.96 0.08
CA ALA A 70 -6.74 0.50 1.40
C ALA A 70 -7.92 0.53 2.39
N LYS A 71 -8.60 1.67 2.48
CA LYS A 71 -9.78 1.87 3.34
C LYS A 71 -10.92 0.92 2.97
N ALA A 72 -11.24 0.79 1.68
CA ALA A 72 -12.29 -0.12 1.20
C ALA A 72 -11.95 -1.60 1.46
N ASN A 73 -10.66 -1.94 1.61
CA ASN A 73 -10.22 -3.29 1.95
C ASN A 73 -9.92 -3.46 3.46
N GLY A 74 -10.35 -2.51 4.30
CA GLY A 74 -10.18 -2.58 5.76
C GLY A 74 -8.73 -2.45 6.23
N ALA A 75 -7.83 -1.94 5.39
CA ALA A 75 -6.44 -1.75 5.77
C ALA A 75 -6.26 -0.49 6.63
N HIS A 76 -5.42 -0.61 7.65
CA HIS A 76 -5.16 0.47 8.63
C HIS A 76 -3.93 1.33 8.27
N TRP A 77 -3.41 1.19 7.05
CA TRP A 77 -2.28 1.97 6.55
C TRP A 77 -2.76 3.03 5.55
N TYR A 78 -1.95 4.08 5.42
CA TYR A 78 -2.17 5.17 4.48
C TYR A 78 -0.84 5.54 3.82
N VAL A 79 -0.89 5.96 2.56
CA VAL A 79 0.26 6.38 1.74
C VAL A 79 0.15 7.87 1.48
N TYR A 80 1.25 8.59 1.68
CA TYR A 80 1.33 10.04 1.45
C TYR A 80 2.25 10.34 0.26
N ALA A 81 1.81 11.26 -0.62
CA ALA A 81 2.52 11.60 -1.85
C ALA A 81 3.72 12.56 -1.65
N GLY A 82 3.76 13.24 -0.50
CA GLY A 82 4.79 14.23 -0.18
C GLY A 82 5.97 13.63 0.59
N LYS A 83 6.76 14.50 1.22
CA LYS A 83 7.97 14.09 1.94
C LYS A 83 7.62 13.72 3.38
N PHE A 84 8.31 12.73 3.96
CA PHE A 84 8.13 12.38 5.38
C PHE A 84 8.35 13.56 6.33
N ALA A 85 9.27 14.47 6.00
CA ALA A 85 9.52 15.68 6.77
C ALA A 85 8.32 16.64 6.87
N GLU A 86 7.32 16.50 5.99
CA GLU A 86 6.09 17.32 6.01
C GLU A 86 5.03 16.75 6.97
N VAL A 87 5.15 15.47 7.35
CA VAL A 87 4.13 14.76 8.14
C VAL A 87 4.66 14.34 9.51
N VAL A 88 5.97 14.08 9.61
CA VAL A 88 6.62 13.66 10.86
C VAL A 88 7.65 14.72 11.23
N GLU A 89 7.31 15.53 12.23
CA GLU A 89 8.20 16.53 12.79
C GLU A 89 9.50 15.87 13.29
N GLY A 90 10.65 16.40 12.86
CA GLY A 90 11.96 15.84 13.21
C GLY A 90 12.38 14.60 12.40
N HIS A 91 11.64 14.19 11.36
CA HIS A 91 12.07 13.09 10.50
C HIS A 91 13.21 13.50 9.56
N ILE A 92 14.39 12.93 9.78
CA ILE A 92 15.55 13.07 8.88
C ILE A 92 15.40 12.06 7.71
N PRO A 93 15.23 12.52 6.45
CA PRO A 93 15.09 11.63 5.30
C PRO A 93 16.43 10.95 4.96
N THR A 94 16.37 9.72 4.45
CA THR A 94 17.52 9.04 3.84
C THR A 94 17.65 9.40 2.36
N ALA A 95 18.87 9.38 1.84
CA ALA A 95 19.14 9.63 0.43
C ALA A 95 18.85 8.38 -0.44
N HIS A 96 18.25 8.57 -1.60
CA HIS A 96 18.10 7.51 -2.59
C HIS A 96 19.46 7.21 -3.24
N ILE A 97 19.87 5.95 -3.24
CA ILE A 97 21.14 5.50 -3.81
C ILE A 97 20.90 5.01 -5.24
N PRO A 98 21.42 5.69 -6.28
CA PRO A 98 21.22 5.27 -7.65
C PRO A 98 21.80 3.89 -7.93
N VAL A 99 21.09 3.06 -8.70
CA VAL A 99 21.56 1.72 -9.12
C VAL A 99 22.89 1.79 -9.89
N ASN A 100 23.13 2.89 -10.61
CA ASN A 100 24.33 3.10 -11.41
C ASN A 100 25.44 3.88 -10.68
N ALA A 101 25.31 4.11 -9.36
CA ALA A 101 26.32 4.82 -8.60
C ALA A 101 27.64 4.01 -8.52
N PRO A 102 28.82 4.67 -8.63
CA PRO A 102 30.10 4.02 -8.37
C PRO A 102 30.13 3.39 -6.97
N ARG A 103 30.85 2.27 -6.81
CA ARG A 103 30.86 1.50 -5.55
C ARG A 103 31.18 2.37 -4.33
N GLU A 104 32.20 3.21 -4.41
CA GLU A 104 32.63 4.09 -3.31
C GLU A 104 31.55 5.10 -2.91
N LEU A 105 30.86 5.69 -3.90
CA LEU A 105 29.72 6.58 -3.64
C LEU A 105 28.56 5.82 -2.99
N ARG A 106 28.32 4.58 -3.45
CA ARG A 106 27.30 3.70 -2.89
C ARG A 106 27.57 3.39 -1.41
N GLU A 107 28.80 3.00 -1.09
CA GLU A 107 29.24 2.69 0.28
C GLU A 107 29.15 3.93 1.18
N ALA A 108 29.58 5.11 0.70
CA ALA A 108 29.47 6.36 1.46
C ALA A 108 28.00 6.74 1.75
N MET A 109 27.11 6.64 0.76
CA MET A 109 25.68 6.92 0.94
C MET A 109 24.99 5.88 1.84
N GLU A 110 25.41 4.61 1.79
CA GLU A 110 24.91 3.57 2.70
C GLU A 110 25.33 3.85 4.14
N ALA A 111 26.57 4.27 4.37
CA ALA A 111 27.07 4.65 5.70
C ALA A 111 26.34 5.90 6.25
N GLU A 112 26.11 6.92 5.41
CA GLU A 112 25.35 8.11 5.80
C GLU A 112 23.89 7.77 6.14
N ASN A 113 23.23 6.95 5.31
CA ASN A 113 21.87 6.49 5.58
C ASN A 113 21.79 5.66 6.86
N LEU A 114 22.79 4.84 7.16
CA LEU A 114 22.86 4.06 8.39
C LEU A 114 22.99 4.99 9.61
N ALA A 115 23.89 5.97 9.57
CA ALA A 115 24.05 6.97 10.64
C ALA A 115 22.75 7.75 10.90
N ILE A 116 22.02 8.12 9.84
CA ILE A 116 20.69 8.75 9.94
C ILE A 116 19.69 7.82 10.64
N VAL A 117 19.66 6.55 10.26
CA VAL A 117 18.75 5.55 10.87
C VAL A 117 19.06 5.36 12.35
N GLU A 118 20.33 5.28 12.72
CA GLU A 118 20.78 5.13 14.11
C GLU A 118 20.53 6.39 14.96
N ALA A 119 20.57 7.59 14.35
CA ALA A 119 20.32 8.85 15.05
C ALA A 119 18.83 9.12 15.34
N ARG A 120 17.90 8.52 14.58
CA ARG A 120 16.45 8.76 14.70
C ARG A 120 15.86 8.50 16.09
N PRO A 121 16.16 7.37 16.78
CA PRO A 121 15.63 7.12 18.12
C PRO A 121 16.11 8.14 19.16
N LEU A 122 17.39 8.54 19.08
CA LEU A 122 17.97 9.53 19.98
C LEU A 122 17.32 10.91 19.78
N LEU A 123 17.17 11.34 18.52
CA LEU A 123 16.51 12.61 18.21
C LEU A 123 15.05 12.61 18.68
N LYS A 124 14.32 11.51 18.46
CA LYS A 124 12.93 11.37 18.95
C LYS A 124 12.87 11.53 20.46
N ARG A 125 13.77 10.88 21.21
CA ARG A 125 13.85 11.00 22.67
C ARG A 125 14.12 12.44 23.10
N ILE A 126 15.12 13.11 22.51
CA ILE A 126 15.46 14.50 22.81
C ILE A 126 14.27 15.43 22.54
N MET A 127 13.56 15.22 21.44
CA MET A 127 12.36 16.00 21.11
C MET A 127 11.23 15.78 22.12
N GLU A 128 11.02 14.55 22.58
CA GLU A 128 10.01 14.21 23.58
C GLU A 128 10.36 14.82 24.95
N GLU A 129 11.60 14.65 25.41
CA GLU A 129 12.12 15.27 26.63
C GLU A 129 12.04 16.81 26.59
N SER A 130 12.36 17.43 25.45
CA SER A 130 12.26 18.88 25.30
C SER A 130 10.81 19.38 25.34
N ARG A 131 9.85 18.62 24.77
CA ARG A 131 8.41 18.94 24.85
C ARG A 131 7.89 18.82 26.28
N GLU A 132 8.27 17.77 27.00
CA GLU A 132 7.91 17.59 28.41
C GLU A 132 8.47 18.73 29.27
N THR A 133 9.74 19.06 29.08
CA THR A 133 10.41 20.16 29.78
C THR A 133 9.73 21.50 29.48
N PHE A 134 9.42 21.76 28.21
CA PHE A 134 8.73 22.98 27.80
C PHE A 134 7.32 23.07 28.40
N ALA A 135 6.57 21.96 28.43
CA ALA A 135 5.26 21.91 29.06
C ALA A 135 5.33 22.16 30.57
N GLN A 136 6.34 21.61 31.26
CA GLN A 136 6.57 21.86 32.68
C GLN A 136 6.91 23.31 32.97
N VAL A 137 7.81 23.92 32.17
CA VAL A 137 8.16 25.35 32.29
C VAL A 137 6.94 26.23 32.04
N GLN A 138 6.13 25.91 31.02
CA GLN A 138 4.91 26.65 30.71
C GLN A 138 3.87 26.55 31.83
N ALA A 139 3.68 25.37 32.41
CA ALA A 139 2.81 25.15 33.56
C ALA A 139 3.31 25.93 34.80
N ALA A 140 4.62 25.89 35.08
CA ALA A 140 5.22 26.66 36.17
C ALA A 140 5.04 28.17 35.96
N LEU A 141 5.18 28.67 34.73
CA LEU A 141 4.93 30.08 34.39
C LEU A 141 3.47 30.47 34.63
N GLN A 142 2.52 29.60 34.26
CA GLN A 142 1.09 29.84 34.49
C GLN A 142 0.75 29.87 35.98
N VAL A 143 1.35 28.98 36.78
CA VAL A 143 1.20 29.00 38.24
C VAL A 143 1.76 30.28 38.84
N ALA A 144 2.96 30.71 38.42
CA ALA A 144 3.58 31.96 38.87
C ALA A 144 2.75 33.20 38.47
N ALA A 145 2.24 33.24 37.24
CA ALA A 145 1.37 34.31 36.77
C ALA A 145 0.04 34.37 37.54
N SER A 146 -0.54 33.20 37.87
CA SER A 146 -1.77 33.10 38.66
C SER A 146 -1.54 33.56 40.10
N ALA A 147 -0.41 33.19 40.71
CA ALA A 147 -0.02 33.63 42.05
C ALA A 147 0.20 35.16 42.11
N ALA A 148 0.88 35.74 41.11
CA ALA A 148 1.06 37.19 41.02
C ALA A 148 -0.27 37.96 40.84
N THR A 149 -1.23 37.35 40.14
CA THR A 149 -2.59 37.90 39.99
C THR A 149 -3.37 37.82 41.31
N GLN A 150 -3.15 36.77 42.10
CA GLN A 150 -3.75 36.57 43.42
C GLN A 150 -3.17 37.54 44.46
N GLU A 151 -1.86 37.80 44.44
CA GLU A 151 -1.22 38.82 45.28
C GLU A 151 -1.75 40.24 44.98
N HIS A 152 -1.98 40.57 43.70
CA HIS A 152 -2.63 41.83 43.31
C HIS A 152 -4.11 41.94 43.72
N GLN A 153 -4.80 40.80 43.90
CA GLN A 153 -6.17 40.76 44.43
C GLN A 153 -6.21 40.86 45.97
N ILE A 154 -5.24 40.27 46.68
CA ILE A 154 -5.14 40.33 48.15
C ILE A 154 -4.90 41.76 48.64
N VAL A 155 -4.16 42.59 47.88
CA VAL A 155 -3.94 44.02 48.22
C VAL A 155 -5.20 44.89 47.99
N LYS A 156 -6.22 44.40 47.26
CA LYS A 156 -7.40 45.21 46.86
C LYS A 156 -8.72 44.83 47.53
N ALA A 157 -8.76 43.84 48.41
CA ALA A 157 -10.03 43.31 48.92
C ALA A 157 -10.09 43.20 50.45
N GLU A 158 -10.03 44.33 51.16
CA GLU A 158 -10.90 44.52 52.32
C GLU A 158 -12.31 44.83 51.77
N VAL A 159 -13.22 43.85 51.78
CA VAL A 159 -14.68 43.96 52.00
C VAL A 159 -15.28 42.55 51.78
N PRO A 160 -16.18 42.05 52.65
CA PRO A 160 -16.64 40.66 52.61
C PRO A 160 -17.93 40.48 51.79
N GLN A 161 -18.01 39.44 50.94
CA GLN A 161 -19.17 38.52 50.91
C GLN A 161 -19.03 37.30 49.96
N GLU A 162 -19.49 36.17 50.51
CA GLU A 162 -20.19 35.00 49.93
C GLU A 162 -19.51 33.87 49.11
N ARG A 163 -19.70 32.65 49.68
CA ARG A 163 -19.65 31.23 49.23
C ARG A 163 -18.74 30.79 48.06
N PRO A 164 -17.95 29.69 48.23
CA PRO A 164 -17.17 29.11 47.15
C PRO A 164 -18.03 28.17 46.26
N SER A 165 -18.03 28.41 44.95
CA SER A 165 -18.46 27.45 43.94
C SER A 165 -17.36 26.41 43.70
N ARG A 166 -17.70 25.12 43.86
CA ARG A 166 -16.83 23.99 43.48
C ARG A 166 -16.75 23.90 41.96
N LEU A 167 -15.53 23.83 41.43
CA LEU A 167 -15.26 23.41 40.05
C LEU A 167 -15.64 21.92 39.87
N PRO A 168 -16.18 21.52 38.70
CA PRO A 168 -16.51 20.12 38.44
C PRO A 168 -15.25 19.30 38.17
N PRO A 169 -15.25 17.99 38.51
CA PRO A 169 -14.14 17.10 38.20
C PRO A 169 -14.04 16.85 36.69
N VAL A 170 -12.80 16.64 36.22
CA VAL A 170 -12.48 16.22 34.85
C VAL A 170 -13.30 14.97 34.47
N PRO A 171 -13.99 14.93 33.32
CA PRO A 171 -14.86 13.81 32.99
C PRO A 171 -14.03 12.57 32.63
N SER A 172 -14.27 11.47 33.34
CA SER A 172 -13.85 10.13 32.94
C SER A 172 -14.45 9.77 31.57
N PRO A 173 -13.79 8.92 30.76
CA PRO A 173 -14.32 8.50 29.47
C PRO A 173 -15.74 7.91 29.63
N SER A 174 -16.67 8.37 28.79
CA SER A 174 -18.05 7.90 28.80
C SER A 174 -18.10 6.40 28.47
N PRO A 175 -19.00 5.60 29.10
CA PRO A 175 -19.22 4.20 28.75
C PRO A 175 -19.46 3.95 27.25
N LEU A 176 -20.03 4.93 26.54
CA LEU A 176 -20.24 4.87 25.08
C LEU A 176 -18.93 4.90 24.29
N ALA A 177 -17.90 5.58 24.80
CA ALA A 177 -16.59 5.67 24.16
C ALA A 177 -15.79 4.36 24.35
N GLU A 178 -15.88 3.74 25.53
CA GLU A 178 -15.26 2.44 25.81
C GLU A 178 -15.87 1.32 24.94
N ASP A 179 -17.21 1.30 24.82
CA ASP A 179 -17.93 0.38 23.94
C ASP A 179 -17.53 0.52 22.47
N ALA A 180 -17.38 1.76 21.98
CA ALA A 180 -16.94 2.02 20.61
C ALA A 180 -15.51 1.50 20.36
N GLN A 181 -14.62 1.69 21.33
CA GLN A 181 -13.23 1.28 21.22
C GLN A 181 -13.07 -0.25 21.26
N GLN A 182 -13.88 -0.94 22.07
CA GLN A 182 -13.96 -2.40 22.08
C GLN A 182 -14.46 -2.95 20.73
N ARG A 183 -15.50 -2.34 20.14
CA ARG A 183 -16.03 -2.76 18.83
C ARG A 183 -14.99 -2.60 17.72
N ILE A 184 -14.25 -1.48 17.72
CA ILE A 184 -13.15 -1.23 16.76
C ILE A 184 -12.06 -2.29 16.93
N SER A 185 -11.67 -2.60 18.17
CA SER A 185 -10.66 -3.64 18.45
C SER A 185 -11.08 -5.03 17.94
N GLN A 186 -12.33 -5.43 18.18
CA GLN A 186 -12.87 -6.71 17.70
C GLN A 186 -12.97 -6.79 16.16
N LEU A 187 -13.28 -5.67 15.50
CA LEU A 187 -13.31 -5.60 14.04
C LEU A 187 -11.90 -5.74 13.46
N ASN A 188 -10.92 -5.01 14.02
CA ASN A 188 -9.52 -5.10 13.58
C ASN A 188 -8.99 -6.54 13.70
N ASN A 189 -9.31 -7.24 14.80
CA ASN A 189 -8.97 -8.65 14.96
C ASN A 189 -9.61 -9.52 13.87
N SER A 190 -10.90 -9.30 13.58
CA SER A 190 -11.62 -10.06 12.54
C SER A 190 -11.03 -9.83 11.13
N LEU A 191 -10.55 -8.61 10.83
CA LEU A 191 -9.88 -8.28 9.58
C LEU A 191 -8.48 -8.90 9.48
N ASP A 192 -7.70 -8.89 10.56
CA ASP A 192 -6.39 -9.55 10.62
C ASP A 192 -6.51 -11.06 10.38
N ILE A 193 -7.50 -11.71 11.01
CA ILE A 193 -7.80 -13.13 10.81
C ILE A 193 -8.22 -13.41 9.35
N GLN A 194 -9.07 -12.57 8.75
CA GLN A 194 -9.46 -12.71 7.33
C GLN A 194 -8.24 -12.57 6.41
N HIS A 195 -7.38 -11.60 6.69
CA HIS A 195 -6.18 -11.34 5.91
C HIS A 195 -5.25 -12.56 5.94
N ALA A 196 -4.94 -13.07 7.14
CA ALA A 196 -4.15 -14.29 7.31
C ALA A 196 -4.75 -15.48 6.55
N TYR A 197 -6.07 -15.65 6.58
CA TYR A 197 -6.75 -16.70 5.80
C TYR A 197 -6.53 -16.56 4.29
N ARG A 198 -6.74 -15.35 3.73
CA ARG A 198 -6.53 -15.07 2.31
C ARG A 198 -5.07 -15.27 1.90
N GLU A 199 -4.13 -14.89 2.74
CA GLU A 199 -2.71 -15.12 2.51
C GLU A 199 -2.35 -16.60 2.45
N VAL A 200 -2.82 -17.41 3.40
CA VAL A 200 -2.56 -18.85 3.41
C VAL A 200 -3.12 -19.52 2.15
N LEU A 201 -4.32 -19.15 1.69
CA LEU A 201 -4.88 -19.63 0.43
C LEU A 201 -4.00 -19.28 -0.79
N ARG A 202 -3.55 -18.02 -0.87
CA ARG A 202 -2.64 -17.57 -1.95
C ARG A 202 -1.32 -18.34 -1.90
N THR A 203 -0.78 -18.58 -0.71
CA THR A 203 0.47 -19.33 -0.52
C THR A 203 0.31 -20.80 -0.92
N HIS A 204 -0.83 -21.42 -0.63
CA HIS A 204 -1.16 -22.75 -1.14
C HIS A 204 -1.18 -22.81 -2.67
N ALA A 205 -1.80 -21.82 -3.33
CA ALA A 205 -1.85 -21.72 -4.79
C ALA A 205 -0.44 -21.57 -5.39
N LYS A 206 0.36 -20.63 -4.88
CA LYS A 206 1.76 -20.43 -5.29
C LYS A 206 2.60 -21.70 -5.10
N ARG A 207 2.42 -22.41 -3.99
CA ARG A 207 3.12 -23.68 -3.72
C ARG A 207 2.74 -24.75 -4.72
N LYS A 208 1.46 -24.84 -5.11
CA LYS A 208 0.98 -25.75 -6.15
C LYS A 208 1.62 -25.43 -7.50
N GLU A 209 1.60 -24.16 -7.92
CA GLU A 209 2.23 -23.71 -9.17
C GLU A 209 3.73 -24.01 -9.20
N GLY A 210 4.46 -23.71 -8.12
CA GLY A 210 5.89 -24.00 -8.02
C GLY A 210 6.22 -25.49 -8.13
N ARG A 211 5.34 -26.37 -7.64
CA ARG A 211 5.49 -27.82 -7.81
C ARG A 211 5.26 -28.28 -9.25
N GLU A 212 4.30 -27.69 -9.95
CA GLU A 212 4.07 -27.99 -11.38
C GLU A 212 5.25 -27.52 -12.24
N VAL A 213 5.82 -26.34 -11.95
CA VAL A 213 7.04 -25.86 -12.61
C VAL A 213 8.20 -26.82 -12.36
N ALA A 214 8.42 -27.23 -11.10
CA ALA A 214 9.46 -28.20 -10.76
C ALA A 214 9.28 -29.54 -11.50
N LYS A 215 8.03 -30.02 -11.63
CA LYS A 215 7.71 -31.25 -12.37
C LYS A 215 8.11 -31.14 -13.84
N LYS A 216 7.71 -30.06 -14.53
CA LYS A 216 8.06 -29.81 -15.93
C LYS A 216 9.58 -29.73 -16.15
N TRP A 217 10.30 -29.06 -15.25
CA TRP A 217 11.76 -28.99 -15.35
C TRP A 217 12.46 -30.32 -15.07
N LYS A 218 11.91 -31.17 -14.19
CA LYS A 218 12.41 -32.55 -13.98
C LYS A 218 12.19 -33.41 -15.21
N GLU A 219 11.03 -33.31 -15.86
CA GLU A 219 10.76 -33.99 -17.12
C GLU A 219 11.70 -33.51 -18.24
N HIS A 220 11.92 -32.20 -18.33
CA HIS A 220 12.88 -31.63 -19.28
C HIS A 220 14.31 -32.10 -19.02
N LEU A 221 14.76 -32.13 -17.76
CA LEU A 221 16.07 -32.65 -17.40
C LEU A 221 16.22 -34.13 -17.76
N ARG A 222 15.21 -34.96 -17.50
CA ARG A 222 15.21 -36.37 -17.92
C ARG A 222 15.29 -36.53 -19.43
N ALA A 223 14.59 -35.69 -20.19
CA ALA A 223 14.65 -35.70 -21.65
C ALA A 223 16.06 -35.33 -22.17
N LEU A 224 16.71 -34.33 -21.55
CA LEU A 224 18.11 -33.99 -21.87
C LEU A 224 19.07 -35.13 -21.53
N GLU A 225 18.91 -35.75 -20.36
CA GLU A 225 19.77 -36.85 -19.90
C GLU A 225 19.56 -38.16 -20.71
N ALA A 226 18.38 -38.33 -21.31
CA ALA A 226 18.06 -39.48 -22.17
C ALA A 226 18.64 -39.38 -23.60
N ASP A 227 18.90 -38.16 -24.08
CA ASP A 227 19.46 -37.90 -25.42
C ASP A 227 20.70 -36.98 -25.32
N PRO A 228 21.83 -37.50 -24.78
CA PRO A 228 23.06 -36.71 -24.67
C PRO A 228 23.71 -36.54 -26.06
N PRO A 229 24.44 -35.42 -26.28
CA PRO A 229 25.15 -35.21 -27.54
C PRO A 229 26.17 -36.33 -27.80
N GLY A 230 26.21 -36.81 -29.04
CA GLY A 230 27.00 -37.98 -29.43
C GLY A 230 28.53 -37.79 -29.28
N PRO A 231 29.31 -38.89 -29.21
CA PRO A 231 30.75 -38.85 -28.91
C PRO A 231 31.58 -37.97 -29.86
N LEU A 232 31.22 -37.93 -31.16
CA LEU A 232 31.91 -37.11 -32.17
C LEU A 232 31.67 -35.60 -31.99
N VAL A 233 30.54 -35.21 -31.40
CA VAL A 233 30.20 -33.81 -31.08
C VAL A 233 31.10 -33.28 -29.97
N SER A 234 31.49 -34.14 -29.02
CA SER A 234 32.44 -33.83 -27.93
C SER A 234 33.89 -33.60 -28.41
N ILE A 235 34.26 -34.13 -29.57
CA ILE A 235 35.57 -33.88 -30.18
C ILE A 235 35.54 -32.53 -30.94
N MET A 236 34.46 -32.24 -31.67
CA MET A 236 34.29 -30.99 -32.42
C MET A 236 34.09 -29.75 -31.53
N SER A 237 33.26 -29.82 -30.49
CA SER A 237 33.81 -29.82 -29.13
C SER A 237 34.91 -28.82 -28.79
N LYS A 238 36.03 -29.46 -28.48
CA LYS A 238 37.28 -28.87 -28.04
C LYS A 238 37.87 -27.96 -29.12
N LEU A 239 37.66 -28.28 -30.40
CA LEU A 239 38.15 -27.48 -31.52
C LEU A 239 37.38 -26.15 -31.67
N ALA A 240 36.05 -26.19 -31.60
CA ALA A 240 35.21 -24.99 -31.65
C ALA A 240 35.44 -24.08 -30.43
N ARG A 241 35.63 -24.66 -29.24
CA ARG A 241 35.97 -23.92 -28.02
C ARG A 241 37.35 -23.25 -28.11
N ALA A 242 38.32 -23.88 -28.78
CA ALA A 242 39.64 -23.29 -29.06
C ALA A 242 39.60 -22.14 -30.09
N LEU A 243 38.59 -22.14 -30.98
CA LEU A 243 38.35 -21.11 -31.99
C LEU A 243 37.37 -20.01 -31.54
N GLY A 244 36.92 -20.02 -30.28
CA GLY A 244 36.02 -19.00 -29.73
C GLY A 244 34.56 -19.09 -30.19
N VAL A 245 34.16 -20.19 -30.83
CA VAL A 245 32.78 -20.41 -31.31
C VAL A 245 32.00 -21.24 -30.29
N ARG A 246 30.77 -20.85 -29.98
CA ARG A 246 29.88 -21.59 -29.06
C ARG A 246 29.61 -22.98 -29.62
N ASP A 247 30.12 -24.00 -28.93
CA ASP A 247 29.87 -25.38 -29.34
C ASP A 247 28.59 -25.96 -28.74
N THR A 248 27.96 -26.86 -29.50
CA THR A 248 26.79 -27.66 -29.15
C THR A 248 26.85 -28.36 -27.79
N LEU A 249 28.03 -28.84 -27.36
CA LEU A 249 28.22 -29.43 -26.03
C LEU A 249 28.04 -28.39 -24.92
N ALA A 250 28.55 -27.17 -25.11
CA ALA A 250 28.40 -26.08 -24.14
C ALA A 250 26.93 -25.65 -24.00
N ILE A 251 26.17 -25.65 -25.10
CA ILE A 251 24.73 -25.37 -25.09
C ILE A 251 23.97 -26.46 -24.30
N TYR A 252 24.35 -27.72 -24.46
CA TYR A 252 23.79 -28.83 -23.69
C TYR A 252 24.10 -28.71 -22.18
N GLU A 253 25.37 -28.49 -21.83
CA GLU A 253 25.81 -28.27 -20.43
C GLU A 253 25.06 -27.10 -19.78
N GLU A 254 24.88 -25.99 -20.50
CA GLU A 254 24.12 -24.82 -20.04
C GLU A 254 22.65 -25.17 -19.78
N LYS A 255 22.01 -25.92 -20.69
CA LYS A 255 20.60 -26.36 -20.52
C LYS A 255 20.44 -27.26 -19.29
N VAL A 256 21.35 -28.22 -19.09
CA VAL A 256 21.35 -29.11 -17.93
C VAL A 256 21.57 -28.32 -16.64
N ALA A 257 22.56 -27.42 -16.62
CA ALA A 257 22.85 -26.56 -15.47
C ALA A 257 21.65 -25.68 -15.11
N LYS A 258 21.00 -25.06 -16.10
CA LYS A 258 19.80 -24.24 -15.92
C LYS A 258 18.64 -25.06 -15.37
N ALA A 259 18.41 -26.26 -15.89
CA ALA A 259 17.36 -27.14 -15.40
C ALA A 259 17.58 -27.52 -13.93
N ARG A 260 18.80 -27.92 -13.56
CA ARG A 260 19.17 -28.24 -12.17
C ARG A 260 19.01 -27.05 -11.23
N ALA A 261 19.51 -25.88 -11.63
CA ALA A 261 19.39 -24.65 -10.85
C ALA A 261 17.92 -24.26 -10.61
N THR A 262 17.07 -24.39 -11.64
CA THR A 262 15.64 -24.06 -11.55
C THR A 262 14.90 -25.05 -10.64
N ILE A 263 15.20 -26.35 -10.74
CA ILE A 263 14.64 -27.38 -9.85
C ILE A 263 15.00 -27.08 -8.38
N GLU A 264 16.26 -26.74 -8.12
CA GLU A 264 16.74 -26.42 -6.77
C GLU A 264 16.08 -25.14 -6.24
N GLN A 265 15.92 -24.12 -7.08
CA GLN A 265 15.20 -22.90 -6.70
C GLN A 265 13.73 -23.21 -6.34
N CYS A 266 13.05 -24.04 -7.13
CA CYS A 266 11.69 -24.47 -6.83
C CYS A 266 11.61 -25.24 -5.51
N ARG A 267 12.62 -26.07 -5.20
CA ARG A 267 12.72 -26.79 -3.92
C ARG A 267 12.83 -25.82 -2.73
N LYS A 268 13.74 -24.85 -2.82
CA LYS A 268 13.92 -23.79 -1.80
C LYS A 268 12.64 -22.98 -1.61
N ASN A 269 12.02 -22.52 -2.70
CA ASN A 269 10.75 -21.79 -2.64
C ASN A 269 9.65 -22.63 -1.98
N ASN A 270 9.53 -23.92 -2.32
CA ASN A 270 8.55 -24.80 -1.70
C ASN A 270 8.78 -24.98 -0.19
N ALA A 271 10.04 -25.05 0.26
CA ALA A 271 10.37 -25.10 1.69
C ALA A 271 9.96 -23.81 2.42
N VAL A 272 10.30 -22.64 1.86
CA VAL A 272 9.91 -21.34 2.42
C VAL A 272 8.38 -21.19 2.50
N LEU A 273 7.67 -21.52 1.41
CA LEU A 273 6.20 -21.44 1.39
C LEU A 273 5.57 -22.42 2.36
N THR A 274 6.18 -23.59 2.58
CA THR A 274 5.70 -24.56 3.56
C THR A 274 5.89 -24.05 4.98
N ALA A 275 7.07 -23.53 5.31
CA ALA A 275 7.30 -22.88 6.61
C ALA A 275 6.35 -21.69 6.84
N TYR A 276 6.03 -20.91 5.80
CA TYR A 276 5.06 -19.82 5.89
C TYR A 276 3.66 -20.32 6.26
N ILE A 277 3.21 -21.43 5.65
CA ILE A 277 1.90 -22.04 5.92
C ILE A 277 1.88 -22.69 7.31
N GLU A 278 2.99 -23.29 7.74
CA GLU A 278 3.12 -24.03 8.99
C GLU A 278 3.39 -23.16 10.21
N ASP A 279 3.61 -21.86 10.00
CA ASP A 279 3.70 -20.86 11.06
C ASP A 279 2.53 -21.00 12.06
N PRO A 280 2.80 -21.23 13.36
CA PRO A 280 1.74 -21.54 14.33
C PRO A 280 0.67 -20.45 14.44
N GLU A 281 1.06 -19.18 14.36
CA GLU A 281 0.14 -18.05 14.48
C GLU A 281 -0.75 -17.95 13.24
N ARG A 282 -0.18 -18.05 12.03
CA ARG A 282 -0.95 -18.05 10.78
C ARG A 282 -1.89 -19.24 10.69
N ARG A 283 -1.41 -20.43 11.08
CA ARG A 283 -2.23 -21.64 11.10
C ARG A 283 -3.39 -21.50 12.07
N ARG A 284 -3.17 -20.92 13.26
CA ARG A 284 -4.24 -20.60 14.21
C ARG A 284 -5.29 -19.68 13.56
N LYS A 285 -4.87 -18.52 13.03
CA LYS A 285 -5.77 -17.54 12.39
C LYS A 285 -6.53 -18.15 11.19
N TYR A 286 -5.86 -18.97 10.39
CA TYR A 286 -6.47 -19.66 9.24
C TYR A 286 -7.60 -20.61 9.67
N GLU A 287 -7.39 -21.42 10.71
CA GLU A 287 -8.42 -22.31 11.25
C GLU A 287 -9.52 -21.55 12.00
N GLU A 288 -9.17 -20.48 12.71
CA GLU A 288 -10.09 -19.58 13.40
C GLU A 288 -11.09 -18.94 12.41
N TRP A 289 -10.61 -18.39 11.29
CA TRP A 289 -11.48 -17.86 10.23
C TRP A 289 -12.47 -18.89 9.68
N LYS A 290 -12.04 -20.15 9.54
CA LYS A 290 -12.89 -21.24 9.05
C LYS A 290 -13.99 -21.58 10.05
N GLN A 291 -13.64 -21.70 11.33
CA GLN A 291 -14.52 -22.24 12.36
C GLN A 291 -15.48 -21.19 12.94
N TRP A 292 -15.15 -19.90 12.87
CA TRP A 292 -15.86 -18.85 13.61
C TRP A 292 -16.73 -17.98 12.67
N PRO A 293 -18.05 -18.22 12.60
CA PRO A 293 -18.96 -17.43 11.76
C PRO A 293 -19.03 -15.96 12.17
N GLU A 294 -18.80 -15.66 13.45
CA GLU A 294 -18.87 -14.29 13.98
C GLU A 294 -17.85 -13.33 13.34
N HIS A 295 -16.62 -13.79 13.06
CA HIS A 295 -15.64 -12.97 12.34
C HIS A 295 -16.12 -12.62 10.94
N ARG A 296 -16.78 -13.58 10.27
CA ARG A 296 -17.33 -13.37 8.92
C ARG A 296 -18.49 -12.39 8.95
N GLU A 297 -19.40 -12.51 9.91
CA GLU A 297 -20.52 -11.58 10.06
C GLU A 297 -20.05 -10.17 10.44
N ARG A 298 -19.04 -10.02 11.31
CA ARG A 298 -18.44 -8.71 11.64
C ARG A 298 -17.83 -8.04 10.42
N VAL A 299 -17.05 -8.79 9.62
CA VAL A 299 -16.45 -8.26 8.40
C VAL A 299 -17.53 -7.93 7.37
N LYS A 300 -18.53 -8.79 7.18
CA LYS A 300 -19.66 -8.55 6.27
C LYS A 300 -20.48 -7.31 6.66
N ALA A 301 -20.73 -7.12 7.96
CA ALA A 301 -21.40 -5.92 8.46
C ALA A 301 -20.57 -4.66 8.19
N HIS A 302 -19.25 -4.73 8.34
CA HIS A 302 -18.36 -3.63 7.97
C HIS A 302 -18.35 -3.36 6.46
N GLU A 303 -18.19 -4.41 5.63
CA GLU A 303 -18.23 -4.32 4.18
C GLU A 303 -19.55 -3.71 3.69
N ALA A 304 -20.69 -3.99 4.36
CA ALA A 304 -21.99 -3.40 4.06
C ALA A 304 -22.11 -1.90 4.35
N THR A 305 -21.23 -1.34 5.19
CA THR A 305 -21.16 0.10 5.47
C THR A 305 -20.26 0.87 4.51
N LEU A 306 -19.54 0.16 3.63
CA LEU A 306 -18.70 0.79 2.62
C LEU A 306 -19.55 1.41 1.50
N PRO A 307 -19.11 2.54 0.91
CA PRO A 307 -19.88 3.26 -0.12
C PRO A 307 -20.22 2.41 -1.37
N ASP A 308 -19.40 1.39 -1.66
CA ASP A 308 -19.52 0.49 -2.80
C ASP A 308 -20.20 -0.84 -2.47
N ALA A 309 -20.74 -1.01 -1.25
CA ALA A 309 -21.48 -2.21 -0.88
C ALA A 309 -22.66 -2.41 -1.85
N LEU A 310 -22.85 -3.65 -2.34
CA LEU A 310 -24.04 -4.03 -3.11
C LEU A 310 -25.27 -3.64 -2.30
N ARG A 311 -25.93 -2.54 -2.67
CA ARG A 311 -27.19 -2.12 -2.07
C ARG A 311 -28.21 -3.21 -2.37
N THR A 312 -28.49 -4.06 -1.39
CA THR A 312 -29.69 -4.89 -1.45
C THR A 312 -30.85 -3.92 -1.37
N ASN A 313 -31.57 -3.76 -2.47
CA ASN A 313 -32.85 -3.07 -2.47
C ASN A 313 -33.70 -3.67 -1.34
N PRO A 314 -34.35 -2.83 -0.51
CA PRO A 314 -35.26 -3.33 0.50
C PRO A 314 -36.31 -4.21 -0.19
N VAL A 315 -36.45 -5.44 0.28
CA VAL A 315 -37.53 -6.33 -0.14
C VAL A 315 -38.84 -5.60 0.15
N PRO A 316 -39.71 -5.37 -0.85
CA PRO A 316 -41.02 -4.79 -0.58
C PRO A 316 -41.77 -5.70 0.39
N GLY A 317 -42.31 -5.10 1.46
CA GLY A 317 -43.25 -5.79 2.34
C GLY A 317 -44.47 -6.30 1.56
N PRO A 318 -45.26 -7.19 2.17
CA PRO A 318 -46.19 -8.02 1.44
C PRO A 318 -47.50 -7.28 1.20
N GLU A 319 -47.54 -6.25 0.34
CA GLU A 319 -48.82 -5.70 -0.10
C GLU A 319 -48.84 -5.32 -1.60
N ASP A 320 -49.90 -5.87 -2.20
CA ASP A 320 -50.55 -5.57 -3.47
C ASP A 320 -49.98 -6.10 -4.80
N HIS A 321 -50.62 -7.19 -5.24
CA HIS A 321 -50.60 -7.72 -6.59
C HIS A 321 -51.44 -6.83 -7.51
N SER A 322 -50.85 -5.80 -8.10
CA SER A 322 -51.31 -5.35 -9.41
C SER A 322 -50.25 -4.52 -10.12
N VAL A 323 -50.13 -4.77 -11.43
CA VAL A 323 -49.33 -4.01 -12.40
C VAL A 323 -47.85 -4.42 -12.50
N THR A 324 -47.57 -5.34 -13.43
CA THR A 324 -46.28 -5.41 -14.12
C THR A 324 -46.06 -4.13 -14.93
N PRO A 325 -44.82 -3.59 -14.93
CA PRO A 325 -44.25 -3.21 -16.22
C PRO A 325 -42.79 -3.64 -16.39
N SER A 326 -42.57 -4.40 -17.47
CA SER A 326 -41.48 -4.28 -18.44
C SER A 326 -40.08 -3.84 -17.97
N ASN A 327 -39.15 -4.81 -18.07
CA ASN A 327 -37.76 -4.56 -18.41
C ASN A 327 -37.68 -3.81 -19.76
N THR A 328 -37.47 -2.50 -19.73
CA THR A 328 -36.86 -1.70 -20.81
C THR A 328 -36.73 -0.26 -20.30
N TRP A 329 -35.55 0.11 -19.79
CA TRP A 329 -35.28 1.51 -19.48
C TRP A 329 -34.68 2.20 -20.71
N HIS A 330 -35.50 3.04 -21.34
CA HIS A 330 -35.14 3.96 -22.41
C HIS A 330 -35.05 5.39 -21.85
N GLY A 331 -33.81 5.90 -21.71
CA GLY A 331 -33.42 7.33 -21.78
C GLY A 331 -33.65 8.24 -20.55
N PRO A 332 -33.03 9.45 -20.48
CA PRO A 332 -32.18 10.10 -21.50
C PRO A 332 -30.77 10.48 -21.01
N PHE A 333 -29.79 10.44 -21.93
CA PHE A 333 -28.62 11.29 -21.86
C PHE A 333 -29.08 12.73 -22.15
N THR A 334 -29.10 13.59 -21.14
CA THR A 334 -29.02 15.04 -21.34
C THR A 334 -27.69 15.51 -20.79
N LEU A 335 -26.74 15.73 -21.71
CA LEU A 335 -25.59 16.59 -21.48
C LEU A 335 -26.13 18.00 -21.21
N THR A 336 -26.14 18.44 -19.97
CA THR A 336 -26.20 19.86 -19.65
C THR A 336 -24.86 20.48 -20.01
N PRO A 337 -24.79 21.54 -20.84
CA PRO A 337 -23.56 22.27 -21.07
C PRO A 337 -23.15 22.93 -19.75
N HIS A 338 -21.92 22.68 -19.30
CA HIS A 338 -21.36 23.39 -18.15
C HIS A 338 -21.46 24.91 -18.39
N GLN A 339 -22.14 25.60 -17.47
CA GLN A 339 -22.04 27.04 -17.35
C GLN A 339 -20.59 27.39 -17.02
N THR A 340 -19.95 28.15 -17.91
CA THR A 340 -18.66 28.80 -17.64
C THR A 340 -18.80 29.73 -16.43
N PRO A 341 -17.89 29.67 -15.43
CA PRO A 341 -17.89 30.62 -14.33
C PRO A 341 -17.67 32.04 -14.87
N LYS A 342 -18.58 32.96 -14.54
CA LYS A 342 -18.38 34.40 -14.77
C LYS A 342 -17.28 34.90 -13.84
N VAL A 343 -16.22 35.44 -14.42
CA VAL A 343 -15.22 36.25 -13.72
C VAL A 343 -15.88 37.60 -13.39
N PRO A 344 -15.80 38.11 -12.15
CA PRO A 344 -16.22 39.47 -11.86
C PRO A 344 -15.13 40.44 -12.36
N GLU A 345 -15.51 41.39 -13.23
CA GLU A 345 -14.63 42.50 -13.59
C GLU A 345 -14.45 43.47 -12.41
N PRO A 346 -13.29 44.12 -12.30
CA PRO A 346 -12.99 45.01 -11.20
C PRO A 346 -13.39 46.45 -11.54
N TRP A 347 -14.19 47.07 -10.65
CA TRP A 347 -14.50 48.51 -10.58
C TRP A 347 -15.28 49.13 -11.76
N GLY A 348 -16.46 49.69 -11.43
CA GLY A 348 -17.29 50.51 -12.31
C GLY A 348 -18.74 50.52 -11.86
#